data_AF-A0A7V9AZG2-F1
#
_entry.id   AF-A0A7V9AZG2-F1
#
_cell.length_a   1.000
_cell.length_b   1.000
_cell.length_c   1.000
_cell.angle_alpha   90.00
_cell.angle_beta   90.00
_cell.angle_gamma   90.00
#
_symmetry.space_group_name_H-M   'P 1'
#
loop_
_entity.id
_entity.type
_entity.pdbx_description
1 polymer ?
#
loop_
_entity_poly.entity_id
_entity_poly.type
_entity_poly.pdbx_seq_one_letter_code
_entity_poly.pdbx_strand_id
1 'polypeptide(L)'
;MISEGDAKPYINGRPLLDSRPDQSLYVRRPHEEDVVRSAIRRSLNTLVLGARGSGKTSFLRALAYVLRSEGVPVAFVEGGAPTDAGALVELISRRVGEVSGRAPDGDRRPGGVLLEAVRGLQSVGDPERRMVVLMDGLPSAADAHALFGRLRDELWRLPFTWVVATDDDDRAALLTPPADAFFELVVELRQLQTSQQDELLRKRGISDAASLADQGNGNPRDLLALARLAAADGSSPAALAGAQLKRRAEAQRLGRPAEMVVAELEASGPLSASDERLLRRLGWTRERAVQVLRQLEAAGLVTTSLQKGPSGRPRKLYGLHDRTPSG
;
A
#
# COMPACT_ATOMS: atom_id res chain seq x y z
N MET A 1 22.68 24.51 -21.42
CA MET A 1 21.23 24.70 -21.59
C MET A 1 20.71 23.51 -22.38
N ILE A 2 20.22 22.49 -21.66
CA ILE A 2 19.53 21.34 -22.27
C ILE A 2 18.04 21.66 -22.16
N SER A 3 17.36 21.61 -23.28
CA SER A 3 15.93 21.92 -23.44
C SER A 3 15.06 21.13 -22.45
N GLU A 4 14.33 21.84 -21.59
CA GLU A 4 13.16 21.33 -20.86
C GLU A 4 12.06 21.07 -21.89
N GLY A 5 11.94 19.84 -22.40
CA GLY A 5 10.92 19.59 -23.43
C GLY A 5 10.59 18.15 -23.79
N ASP A 6 11.17 17.12 -23.14
CA ASP A 6 10.89 15.74 -23.57
C ASP A 6 11.03 14.69 -22.46
N ALA A 7 10.77 15.08 -21.20
CA ALA A 7 10.64 14.09 -20.14
C ALA A 7 9.29 13.37 -20.29
N LYS A 8 9.30 12.13 -20.78
CA LYS A 8 8.10 11.28 -20.86
C LYS A 8 7.36 11.30 -19.52
N PRO A 9 6.03 11.54 -19.51
CA PRO A 9 5.23 11.54 -18.30
C PRO A 9 5.45 10.27 -17.47
N TYR A 10 5.75 10.43 -16.19
CA TYR A 10 5.95 9.30 -15.28
C TYR A 10 4.61 8.88 -14.68
N ILE A 11 3.74 8.28 -15.49
CA ILE A 11 2.35 7.95 -15.08
C ILE A 11 2.27 6.50 -14.61
N ASN A 12 2.98 6.16 -13.54
CA ASN A 12 2.81 4.87 -12.89
C ASN A 12 2.11 4.99 -11.53
N GLY A 13 1.26 4.03 -11.22
CA GLY A 13 0.55 3.93 -9.95
C GLY A 13 1.35 3.21 -8.86
N ARG A 14 2.66 3.01 -9.06
CA ARG A 14 3.48 2.31 -8.05
C ARG A 14 3.56 3.16 -6.78
N PRO A 15 3.61 2.55 -5.59
CA PRO A 15 3.96 3.28 -4.38
C PRO A 15 5.34 3.96 -4.52
N LEU A 16 5.44 5.15 -3.95
CA LEU A 16 6.69 5.89 -3.85
C LEU A 16 7.60 5.24 -2.81
N LEU A 17 8.90 5.20 -3.08
CA LEU A 17 9.93 4.71 -2.18
C LEU A 17 10.48 5.85 -1.30
N ASP A 18 11.26 5.47 -0.30
CA ASP A 18 11.95 6.35 0.65
C ASP A 18 13.24 6.94 0.05
N SER A 19 13.19 7.42 -1.19
CA SER A 19 14.32 7.98 -1.92
C SER A 19 14.11 9.46 -2.29
N ARG A 20 15.19 10.22 -2.47
CA ARG A 20 15.12 11.64 -2.85
C ARG A 20 14.34 11.89 -4.15
N PRO A 21 14.47 11.08 -5.22
CA PRO A 21 13.65 11.25 -6.42
C PRO A 21 12.16 11.01 -6.16
N ASP A 22 11.80 9.98 -5.40
CA ASP A 22 10.40 9.70 -5.11
C ASP A 22 9.78 10.72 -4.14
N GLN A 23 10.60 11.40 -3.34
CA GLN A 23 10.17 12.50 -2.47
C GLN A 23 9.74 13.75 -3.23
N SER A 24 10.42 14.10 -4.33
CA SER A 24 9.97 15.23 -5.15
C SER A 24 8.59 14.96 -5.77
N LEU A 25 8.28 13.67 -5.98
CA LEU A 25 7.03 13.14 -6.52
C LEU A 25 5.91 12.98 -5.49
N TYR A 26 6.19 13.09 -4.18
CA TYR A 26 5.21 12.96 -3.11
C TYR A 26 4.41 14.25 -2.93
N VAL A 27 3.09 14.14 -2.78
CA VAL A 27 2.19 15.27 -2.47
C VAL A 27 1.98 15.33 -0.97
N ARG A 28 2.30 16.49 -0.38
CA ARG A 28 2.29 16.68 1.07
C ARG A 28 0.86 16.62 1.63
N ARG A 29 0.76 16.06 2.82
CA ARG A 29 -0.45 15.94 3.64
C ARG A 29 -0.16 16.54 5.02
N PRO A 30 -0.02 17.88 5.11
CA PRO A 30 0.61 18.53 6.26
C PRO A 30 -0.09 18.21 7.58
N HIS A 31 -1.42 18.20 7.60
CA HIS A 31 -2.18 17.86 8.80
C HIS A 31 -1.87 16.44 9.31
N GLU A 32 -2.01 15.42 8.46
CA GLU A 32 -1.75 14.03 8.82
C GLU A 32 -0.28 13.81 9.19
N GLU A 33 0.64 14.43 8.44
CA GLU A 33 2.08 14.37 8.71
C GLU A 33 2.45 14.98 10.06
N ASP A 34 1.94 16.18 10.37
CA ASP A 34 2.24 16.88 11.61
C ASP A 34 1.70 16.12 12.82
N VAL A 35 0.50 15.57 12.69
CA VAL A 35 -0.14 14.74 13.73
C VAL A 35 0.69 13.48 14.00
N VAL A 36 1.04 12.71 12.97
CA VAL A 36 1.85 11.48 13.12
C VAL A 36 3.26 11.80 13.66
N ARG A 37 3.90 12.87 13.16
CA ARG A 37 5.22 13.28 13.67
C ARG A 37 5.17 13.73 15.12
N SER A 38 4.11 14.43 15.53
CA SER A 38 3.89 14.81 16.92
C SER A 38 3.71 13.59 17.83
N ALA A 39 2.96 12.59 17.37
CA ALA A 39 2.79 11.31 18.06
C ALA A 39 4.13 10.58 18.22
N ILE A 40 4.94 10.51 17.16
CA ILE A 40 6.28 9.90 17.21
C ILE A 40 7.18 10.58 18.23
N ARG A 41 7.22 11.91 18.26
CA ARG A 41 8.02 12.67 19.25
C ARG A 41 7.58 12.40 20.70
N ARG A 42 6.32 12.06 20.90
CA ARG A 42 5.73 11.69 22.19
C ARG A 42 5.77 10.19 22.47
N SER A 43 6.32 9.40 21.55
CA SER A 43 6.35 7.93 21.58
C SER A 43 4.97 7.30 21.75
N LEU A 44 3.98 7.83 21.04
CA LEU A 44 2.63 7.28 20.96
C LEU A 44 2.51 6.36 19.74
N ASN A 45 2.00 5.14 19.95
CA ASN A 45 1.71 4.25 18.84
C ASN A 45 0.52 4.78 18.05
N THR A 46 0.67 4.75 16.74
CA THR A 46 -0.27 5.39 15.83
C THR A 46 -0.80 4.39 14.82
N LEU A 47 -2.11 4.31 14.70
CA LEU A 47 -2.79 3.62 13.62
C LEU A 47 -3.11 4.62 12.50
N VAL A 48 -2.65 4.35 11.29
CA VAL A 48 -2.99 5.12 10.09
C VAL A 48 -4.00 4.33 9.26
N LEU A 49 -5.21 4.84 9.15
CA LEU A 49 -6.28 4.21 8.38
C LEU A 49 -6.50 4.94 7.06
N GLY A 50 -7.03 4.22 6.08
CA GLY A 50 -7.55 4.84 4.88
C GLY A 50 -7.87 3.83 3.80
N ALA A 51 -8.69 4.25 2.84
CA ALA A 51 -9.13 3.38 1.76
C ALA A 51 -7.96 2.78 0.96
N ARG A 52 -8.20 1.66 0.27
CA ARG A 52 -7.24 1.09 -0.67
C ARG A 52 -6.86 2.12 -1.74
N GLY A 53 -5.57 2.30 -1.99
CA GLY A 53 -5.08 3.28 -2.96
C GLY A 53 -4.95 4.72 -2.46
N SER A 54 -5.39 5.04 -1.23
CA SER A 54 -5.30 6.39 -0.60
C SER A 54 -3.89 6.96 -0.46
N GLY A 55 -2.86 6.14 -0.66
CA GLY A 55 -1.45 6.55 -0.59
C GLY A 55 -0.75 6.21 0.72
N LYS A 56 -1.29 5.33 1.57
CA LYS A 56 -0.68 4.90 2.85
C LYS A 56 0.79 4.48 2.73
N THR A 57 1.12 3.59 1.81
CA THR A 57 2.51 3.17 1.56
C THR A 57 3.40 4.37 1.23
N SER A 58 2.96 5.23 0.29
CA SER A 58 3.71 6.44 -0.09
C SER A 58 3.84 7.42 1.08
N PHE A 59 2.82 7.56 1.93
CA PHE A 59 2.85 8.36 3.15
C PHE A 59 3.87 7.82 4.16
N LEU A 60 3.86 6.52 4.44
CA LEU A 60 4.84 5.90 5.35
C LEU A 60 6.26 6.00 4.80
N ARG A 61 6.47 5.78 3.50
CA ARG A 61 7.77 5.95 2.85
C ARG A 61 8.23 7.41 2.87
N ALA A 62 7.28 8.33 2.72
CA ALA A 62 7.57 9.75 2.81
C ALA A 62 8.05 10.14 4.22
N LEU A 63 7.34 9.66 5.23
CA LEU A 63 7.68 9.81 6.63
C LEU A 63 9.03 9.16 6.98
N ALA A 64 9.30 7.94 6.49
CA ALA A 64 10.55 7.23 6.71
C ALA A 64 11.77 8.03 6.26
N TYR A 65 11.70 8.62 5.07
CA TYR A 65 12.77 9.46 4.53
C TYR A 65 13.04 10.69 5.40
N VAL A 66 11.98 11.40 5.82
CA VAL A 66 12.10 12.60 6.67
C VAL A 66 12.72 12.23 8.01
N LEU A 67 12.21 11.20 8.67
CA LEU A 67 12.74 10.72 9.95
C LEU A 67 14.20 10.30 9.85
N ARG A 68 14.58 9.58 8.79
CA ARG A 68 15.99 9.20 8.55
C ARG A 68 16.89 10.42 8.30
N SER A 69 16.40 11.43 7.58
CA SER A 69 17.14 12.68 7.41
C SER A 69 17.32 13.46 8.71
N GLU A 70 16.44 13.25 9.69
CA GLU A 70 16.50 13.82 11.04
C GLU A 70 17.33 12.95 12.01
N GLY A 71 17.94 11.86 11.51
CA GLY A 71 18.76 10.95 12.32
C GLY A 71 17.95 10.00 13.20
N VAL A 72 16.64 9.91 13.01
CA VAL A 72 15.79 8.95 13.74
C VAL A 72 15.96 7.55 13.14
N PRO A 73 16.26 6.51 13.94
CA PRO A 73 16.30 5.13 13.47
C PRO A 73 14.91 4.65 13.02
N VAL A 74 14.77 4.20 11.77
CA VAL A 74 13.49 3.77 11.19
C VAL A 74 13.59 2.40 10.53
N ALA A 75 12.86 1.43 11.06
CA ALA A 75 12.60 0.14 10.42
C ALA A 75 11.28 0.23 9.63
N PHE A 76 11.36 0.02 8.30
CA PHE A 76 10.18 -0.09 7.44
C PHE A 76 9.86 -1.58 7.21
N VAL A 77 8.62 -1.97 7.50
CA VAL A 77 8.14 -3.36 7.45
C VAL A 77 6.95 -3.45 6.51
N GLU A 78 7.05 -4.27 5.47
CA GLU A 78 5.92 -4.62 4.59
C GLU A 78 5.11 -5.73 5.26
N GLY A 79 4.15 -5.33 6.10
CA GLY A 79 3.43 -6.24 6.99
C GLY A 79 2.40 -7.13 6.30
N GLY A 80 1.98 -6.79 5.08
CA GLY A 80 1.07 -7.64 4.28
C GLY A 80 1.74 -8.79 3.51
N ALA A 81 3.07 -8.85 3.46
CA ALA A 81 3.81 -9.89 2.72
C ALA A 81 3.96 -11.24 3.46
N PRO A 82 4.16 -11.28 4.79
CA PRO A 82 4.19 -12.51 5.57
C PRO A 82 2.89 -13.31 5.51
N THR A 83 2.99 -14.63 5.71
CA THR A 83 1.85 -15.55 5.69
C THR A 83 1.05 -15.58 7.00
N ASP A 84 1.70 -15.21 8.11
CA ASP A 84 1.16 -15.27 9.46
C ASP A 84 1.93 -14.31 10.40
N ALA A 85 1.45 -14.18 11.65
CA ALA A 85 2.08 -13.35 12.67
C ALA A 85 3.53 -13.75 13.01
N GLY A 86 3.89 -15.04 12.94
CA GLY A 86 5.25 -15.50 13.24
C GLY A 86 6.25 -15.01 12.20
N ALA A 87 5.92 -15.23 10.92
CA ALA A 87 6.68 -14.72 9.78
C ALA A 87 6.77 -13.17 9.79
N LEU A 88 5.73 -12.49 10.27
CA LEU A 88 5.76 -11.04 10.46
C LEU A 88 6.76 -10.63 11.55
N VAL A 89 6.78 -11.30 12.70
CA VAL A 89 7.75 -11.00 13.77
C VAL A 89 9.18 -11.27 13.33
N GLU A 90 9.43 -12.33 12.55
CA GLU A 90 10.75 -12.58 11.95
C GLU A 90 11.17 -11.45 11.00
N LEU A 91 10.25 -10.98 10.15
CA LEU A 91 10.48 -9.85 9.27
C LEU A 91 10.80 -8.58 10.07
N ILE A 92 10.04 -8.29 11.13
CA ILE A 92 10.30 -7.16 12.03
C ILE A 92 11.70 -7.29 12.65
N SER A 93 12.03 -8.47 13.21
CA SER A 93 13.33 -8.71 13.85
C SER A 93 14.49 -8.47 12.90
N ARG A 94 14.37 -8.91 11.64
CA ARG A 94 15.38 -8.68 10.61
C ARG A 94 15.52 -7.19 10.30
N ARG A 95 14.41 -6.48 10.07
CA ARG A 95 14.43 -5.04 9.74
C ARG A 95 14.94 -4.17 10.87
N VAL A 96 14.56 -4.48 12.10
CA VAL A 96 15.07 -3.79 13.30
C VAL A 96 16.56 -4.05 13.46
N GLY A 97 16.99 -5.31 13.34
CA GLY A 97 18.40 -5.69 13.42
C GLY A 97 19.29 -5.03 12.36
N GLU A 98 18.79 -4.91 11.12
CA GLU A 98 19.46 -4.16 10.03
C GLU A 98 19.70 -2.70 10.43
N VAL A 99 18.73 -2.06 11.10
CA VAL A 99 18.82 -0.64 11.49
C VAL A 99 19.67 -0.44 12.75
N SER A 100 19.59 -1.35 13.72
CA SER A 100 20.37 -1.27 14.96
C SER A 100 21.80 -1.81 14.82
N GLY A 101 22.10 -2.51 13.74
CA GLY A 101 23.37 -3.24 13.57
C GLY A 101 23.49 -4.48 14.47
N ARG A 102 22.38 -4.96 15.04
CA ARG A 102 22.33 -6.13 15.92
C ARG A 102 21.76 -7.32 15.17
N ALA A 103 22.43 -8.46 15.23
CA ALA A 103 21.90 -9.70 14.68
C ALA A 103 20.80 -10.25 15.60
N PRO A 104 19.72 -10.87 15.06
CA PRO A 104 18.82 -11.67 15.86
C PRO A 104 19.60 -12.80 16.55
N ASP A 105 19.29 -13.12 17.80
CA ASP A 105 19.87 -14.30 18.47
C ASP A 105 19.63 -15.55 17.61
N GLY A 106 20.72 -16.21 17.23
CA GLY A 106 20.79 -17.23 16.18
C GLY A 106 20.15 -18.58 16.51
N ASP A 107 19.50 -18.72 17.67
CA ASP A 107 18.91 -19.99 18.13
C ASP A 107 17.38 -20.07 17.96
N ARG A 108 16.80 -19.11 17.23
CA ARG A 108 15.37 -19.14 16.90
C ARG A 108 15.10 -20.18 15.82
N ARG A 109 14.54 -21.32 16.22
CA ARG A 109 13.93 -22.26 15.28
C ARG A 109 12.72 -21.60 14.61
N PRO A 110 12.61 -21.62 13.26
CA PRO A 110 11.37 -21.26 12.57
C PRO A 110 10.23 -22.10 13.13
N GLY A 111 9.17 -21.46 13.62
CA GLY A 111 8.02 -22.14 14.25
C GLY A 111 7.98 -22.15 15.79
N GLY A 112 8.78 -21.33 16.47
CA GLY A 112 8.64 -21.07 17.90
C GLY A 112 7.29 -20.43 18.28
N VAL A 113 6.92 -20.50 19.56
CA VAL A 113 5.69 -19.86 20.07
C VAL A 113 5.77 -18.35 19.83
N LEU A 114 4.73 -17.74 19.23
CA LEU A 114 4.71 -16.31 18.84
C LEU A 114 5.20 -15.35 19.94
N LEU A 115 4.90 -15.68 21.20
CA LEU A 115 5.36 -14.95 22.38
C LEU A 115 6.90 -14.88 22.48
N GLU A 116 7.60 -15.99 22.25
CA GLU A 116 9.07 -16.05 22.28
C GLU A 116 9.68 -15.26 21.13
N ALA A 117 9.05 -15.34 19.95
CA ALA A 117 9.45 -14.55 18.80
C ALA A 117 9.37 -13.04 19.12
N VAL A 118 8.28 -12.58 19.73
CA VAL A 118 8.11 -11.18 20.15
C VAL A 118 9.12 -10.80 21.24
N ARG A 119 9.34 -11.66 22.24
CA ARG A 119 10.31 -11.38 23.31
C ARG A 119 11.73 -11.17 22.78
N GLY A 120 12.18 -11.98 21.84
CA GLY A 120 13.51 -11.77 21.27
C GLY A 120 13.61 -10.52 20.37
N LEU A 121 12.54 -9.75 20.12
CA LEU A 121 12.69 -8.41 19.53
C LEU A 121 13.46 -7.48 20.47
N GLN A 122 13.49 -7.78 21.77
CA GLN A 122 14.29 -7.06 22.75
C GLN A 122 15.79 -7.14 22.47
N SER A 123 16.30 -8.27 21.96
CA SER A 123 17.75 -8.40 21.72
C SER A 123 18.24 -7.63 20.48
N VAL A 124 17.35 -7.41 19.51
CA VAL A 124 17.66 -6.59 18.32
C VAL A 124 17.36 -5.11 18.50
N GLY A 125 16.48 -4.76 19.45
CA GLY A 125 16.19 -3.37 19.79
C GLY A 125 17.34 -2.72 20.55
N ASP A 126 17.54 -1.42 20.33
CA ASP A 126 18.50 -0.63 21.11
C ASP A 126 17.76 0.12 22.25
N PRO A 127 17.99 -0.24 23.52
CA PRO A 127 17.29 0.41 24.64
C PRO A 127 17.66 1.89 24.79
N GLU A 128 18.82 2.31 24.31
CA GLU A 128 19.29 3.70 24.40
C GLU A 128 18.76 4.58 23.26
N ARG A 129 18.25 3.96 22.18
CA ARG A 129 17.77 4.65 20.99
C ARG A 129 16.37 4.18 20.62
N ARG A 130 15.37 5.01 20.94
CA ARG A 130 13.99 4.77 20.51
C ARG A 130 13.93 4.69 18.99
N MET A 131 13.51 3.54 18.47
CA MET A 131 13.35 3.28 17.05
C MET A 131 11.89 3.45 16.64
N VAL A 132 11.65 3.95 15.43
CA VAL A 132 10.31 3.98 14.84
C VAL A 132 10.14 2.76 13.93
N VAL A 133 9.11 1.97 14.18
CA VAL A 133 8.70 0.85 13.31
C VAL A 133 7.51 1.30 12.49
N LEU A 134 7.73 1.50 11.19
CA LEU A 134 6.70 1.83 10.21
C LEU A 134 6.23 0.54 9.54
N MET A 135 5.00 0.14 9.79
CA MET A 135 4.42 -1.10 9.26
C MET A 135 3.34 -0.80 8.22
N ASP A 136 3.51 -1.33 7.01
CA ASP A 136 2.56 -1.17 5.91
C ASP A 136 1.76 -2.47 5.68
N GLY A 137 0.52 -2.45 6.12
CA GLY A 137 -0.40 -3.58 6.08
C GLY A 137 -0.14 -4.64 7.15
N LEU A 138 -1.00 -5.66 7.17
CA LEU A 138 -0.95 -6.82 8.05
C LEU A 138 -1.31 -8.08 7.27
N PRO A 139 -0.86 -9.29 7.69
CA PRO A 139 -1.18 -10.53 6.98
C PRO A 139 -2.67 -10.84 7.03
N SER A 140 -3.28 -10.65 8.21
CA SER A 140 -4.71 -10.81 8.42
C SER A 140 -5.18 -10.05 9.66
N ALA A 141 -6.51 -9.85 9.76
CA ALA A 141 -7.16 -9.34 10.97
C ALA A 141 -6.91 -10.24 12.21
N ALA A 142 -6.78 -11.56 12.02
CA ALA A 142 -6.50 -12.48 13.12
C ALA A 142 -5.07 -12.30 13.65
N ASP A 143 -4.10 -12.09 12.76
CA ASP A 143 -2.70 -11.81 13.13
C ASP A 143 -2.55 -10.45 13.80
N ALA A 144 -3.31 -9.46 13.33
CA ALA A 144 -3.43 -8.15 13.95
C ALA A 144 -3.85 -8.26 15.43
N HIS A 145 -4.90 -9.02 15.70
CA HIS A 145 -5.41 -9.25 17.05
C HIS A 145 -4.44 -10.08 17.90
N ALA A 146 -3.73 -11.02 17.28
CA ALA A 146 -2.70 -11.81 17.97
C ALA A 146 -1.55 -10.92 18.47
N LEU A 147 -1.06 -10.02 17.62
CA LEU A 147 0.07 -9.14 17.96
C LEU A 147 -0.35 -7.97 18.86
N PHE A 148 -1.27 -7.14 18.40
CA PHE A 148 -1.61 -5.88 19.09
C PHE A 148 -2.65 -6.05 20.20
N GLY A 149 -3.38 -7.17 20.23
CA GLY A 149 -4.31 -7.51 21.30
C GLY A 149 -3.67 -8.42 22.34
N ARG A 150 -3.37 -9.66 21.96
CA ARG A 150 -2.89 -10.68 22.91
C ARG A 150 -1.46 -10.47 23.39
N LEU A 151 -0.57 -9.97 22.53
CA LEU A 151 0.85 -9.72 22.84
C LEU A 151 1.17 -8.24 23.03
N ARG A 152 0.13 -7.43 23.29
CA ARG A 152 0.22 -5.98 23.47
C ARG A 152 1.25 -5.59 24.52
N ASP A 153 1.19 -6.25 25.67
CA ASP A 153 2.01 -5.92 26.82
C ASP A 153 3.49 -6.25 26.56
N GLU A 154 3.79 -7.28 25.78
CA GLU A 154 5.14 -7.55 25.29
C GLU A 154 5.61 -6.50 24.29
N LEU A 155 4.75 -6.06 23.36
CA LEU A 155 5.11 -5.04 22.37
C LEU A 155 5.38 -3.67 23.03
N TRP A 156 4.63 -3.30 24.08
CA TRP A 156 4.87 -2.07 24.85
C TRP A 156 6.19 -2.06 25.62
N ARG A 157 6.74 -3.22 25.95
CA ARG A 157 8.06 -3.32 26.61
C ARG A 157 9.23 -3.10 25.65
N LEU A 158 8.98 -3.08 24.35
CA LEU A 158 10.01 -2.87 23.34
C LEU A 158 10.36 -1.38 23.24
N PRO A 159 11.61 -1.01 22.95
CA PRO A 159 12.03 0.39 22.80
C PRO A 159 11.60 0.99 21.44
N PHE A 160 10.38 0.65 20.98
CA PHE A 160 9.86 1.00 19.67
C PHE A 160 8.65 1.93 19.77
N THR A 161 8.54 2.86 18.82
CA THR A 161 7.30 3.58 18.55
C THR A 161 6.70 3.05 17.26
N TRP A 162 5.46 2.58 17.32
CA TRP A 162 4.81 1.89 16.22
C TRP A 162 3.95 2.85 15.40
N VAL A 163 4.11 2.86 14.09
CA VAL A 163 3.14 3.46 13.17
C VAL A 163 2.69 2.39 12.21
N VAL A 164 1.45 1.93 12.36
CA VAL A 164 0.87 0.85 11.57
C VAL A 164 -0.13 1.46 10.60
N ALA A 165 0.06 1.27 9.30
CA ALA A 165 -0.91 1.68 8.31
C ALA A 165 -1.69 0.47 7.79
N THR A 166 -3.02 0.55 7.77
CA THR A 166 -3.87 -0.51 7.22
C THR A 166 -5.08 0.03 6.46
N ASP A 167 -5.79 -0.84 5.75
CA ASP A 167 -7.03 -0.49 5.07
C ASP A 167 -8.19 -0.30 6.08
N ASP A 168 -9.20 0.50 5.70
CA ASP A 168 -10.39 0.70 6.52
C ASP A 168 -11.14 -0.61 6.86
N ASP A 169 -11.01 -1.64 6.01
CA ASP A 169 -11.58 -2.97 6.24
C ASP A 169 -11.03 -3.64 7.52
N ASP A 170 -9.78 -3.35 7.89
CA ASP A 170 -9.12 -3.95 9.05
C ASP A 170 -9.32 -3.11 10.33
N ARG A 171 -10.02 -1.96 10.22
CA ARG A 171 -10.32 -1.05 11.34
C ARG A 171 -10.92 -1.79 12.53
N ALA A 172 -11.95 -2.60 12.28
CA ALA A 172 -12.67 -3.28 13.35
C ALA A 172 -11.74 -4.24 14.14
N ALA A 173 -10.78 -4.87 13.48
CA ALA A 173 -9.85 -5.78 14.13
C ALA A 173 -8.81 -5.08 15.03
N LEU A 174 -8.51 -3.82 14.74
CA LEU A 174 -7.50 -3.02 15.44
C LEU A 174 -8.08 -2.01 16.43
N LEU A 175 -9.36 -1.66 16.31
CA LEU A 175 -10.06 -0.71 17.18
C LEU A 175 -11.12 -1.35 18.07
N THR A 176 -11.08 -2.68 18.22
CA THR A 176 -11.87 -3.39 19.24
C THR A 176 -10.97 -4.01 20.30
N PRO A 177 -11.46 -4.16 21.54
CA PRO A 177 -10.71 -4.82 22.59
C PRO A 177 -10.24 -6.22 22.21
N PRO A 178 -9.00 -6.60 22.57
CA PRO A 178 -8.03 -5.85 23.37
C PRO A 178 -7.00 -5.03 22.54
N ALA A 179 -7.12 -4.99 21.21
CA ALA A 179 -6.14 -4.38 20.33
C ALA A 179 -6.22 -2.84 20.29
N ASP A 180 -7.40 -2.28 20.53
CA ASP A 180 -7.67 -0.84 20.58
C ASP A 180 -6.74 -0.08 21.53
N ALA A 181 -6.46 -0.67 22.70
CA ALA A 181 -5.61 -0.07 23.71
C ALA A 181 -4.16 0.12 23.25
N PHE A 182 -3.67 -0.67 22.28
CA PHE A 182 -2.30 -0.56 21.79
C PHE A 182 -2.03 0.77 21.06
N PHE A 183 -3.05 1.34 20.42
CA PHE A 183 -2.95 2.54 19.61
C PHE A 183 -3.49 3.74 20.37
N GLU A 184 -2.60 4.62 20.82
CA GLU A 184 -2.98 5.85 21.51
C GLU A 184 -3.51 6.93 20.56
N LEU A 185 -3.23 6.79 19.25
CA LEU A 185 -3.70 7.72 18.23
C LEU A 185 -4.15 6.98 16.97
N VAL A 186 -5.29 7.42 16.42
CA VAL A 186 -5.79 6.99 15.12
C VAL A 186 -5.79 8.19 14.18
N VAL A 187 -5.13 8.05 13.03
CA VAL A 187 -5.03 9.07 11.99
C VAL A 187 -5.68 8.54 10.72
N GLU A 188 -6.70 9.25 10.23
CA GLU A 188 -7.36 8.91 8.98
C GLU A 188 -6.68 9.64 7.81
N LEU A 189 -6.14 8.87 6.88
CA LEU A 189 -5.56 9.38 5.64
C LEU A 189 -6.69 9.74 4.67
N ARG A 190 -7.11 11.00 4.75
CA ARG A 190 -8.21 11.55 3.95
C ARG A 190 -7.93 11.46 2.44
N GLN A 191 -8.99 11.48 1.66
CA GLN A 191 -8.89 11.67 0.21
C GLN A 191 -8.15 12.98 -0.11
N LEU A 192 -7.42 13.00 -1.23
CA LEU A 192 -6.76 14.20 -1.73
C LEU A 192 -7.81 15.24 -2.12
N GLN A 193 -7.58 16.48 -1.69
CA GLN A 193 -8.32 17.63 -2.18
C GLN A 193 -7.98 17.91 -3.64
N THR A 194 -8.86 18.59 -4.39
CA THR A 194 -8.63 18.93 -5.81
C THR A 194 -7.28 19.61 -6.06
N SER A 195 -6.85 20.52 -5.17
CA SER A 195 -5.52 21.14 -5.27
C SER A 195 -4.36 20.15 -5.13
N GLN A 196 -4.50 19.15 -4.26
CA GLN A 196 -3.51 18.08 -4.08
C GLN A 196 -3.55 17.06 -5.23
N GLN A 197 -4.74 16.82 -5.81
CA GLN A 197 -4.91 16.01 -7.01
C GLN A 197 -4.21 16.64 -8.22
N ASP A 198 -4.42 17.94 -8.42
CA ASP A 198 -3.72 18.73 -9.44
C ASP A 198 -2.20 18.74 -9.21
N GLU A 199 -1.74 18.95 -7.96
CA GLU A 199 -0.31 18.84 -7.63
C GLU A 199 0.25 17.45 -7.94
N LEU A 200 -0.47 16.37 -7.63
CA LEU A 200 -0.06 15.00 -7.92
C LEU A 200 0.16 14.80 -9.43
N LEU A 201 -0.78 15.26 -10.24
CA LEU A 201 -0.73 15.14 -11.69
C LEU A 201 0.39 16.01 -12.30
N ARG A 202 0.56 17.24 -11.85
CA ARG A 202 1.66 18.11 -12.28
C ARG A 202 3.02 17.51 -11.96
N LYS A 203 3.19 16.96 -10.75
CA LYS A 203 4.42 16.24 -10.37
C LYS A 203 4.71 15.00 -11.23
N ARG A 204 3.73 14.50 -11.99
CA ARG A 204 3.87 13.36 -12.91
C ARG A 204 4.07 13.80 -14.36
N GLY A 205 4.10 15.10 -14.63
CA GLY A 205 4.27 15.67 -15.97
C GLY A 205 3.00 15.63 -16.81
N ILE A 206 1.82 15.64 -16.20
CA ILE A 206 0.53 15.68 -16.90
C ILE A 206 0.18 17.13 -17.25
N SER A 207 -0.02 17.40 -18.55
CA SER A 207 -0.29 18.74 -19.07
C SER A 207 -1.70 19.24 -18.72
N ASP A 208 -2.71 18.36 -18.73
CA ASP A 208 -4.12 18.69 -18.42
C ASP A 208 -4.50 18.30 -16.98
N ALA A 209 -3.64 18.66 -16.03
CA ALA A 209 -3.75 18.23 -14.63
C ALA A 209 -5.04 18.73 -13.95
N ALA A 210 -5.43 19.98 -14.18
CA ALA A 210 -6.59 20.59 -13.53
C ALA A 210 -7.92 19.91 -13.94
N SER A 211 -8.13 19.69 -15.23
CA SER A 211 -9.31 19.00 -15.77
C SER A 211 -9.44 17.58 -15.22
N LEU A 212 -8.32 16.83 -15.18
CA LEU A 212 -8.28 15.49 -14.61
C LEU A 212 -8.52 15.49 -13.09
N ALA A 213 -8.00 16.48 -12.37
CA ALA A 213 -8.21 16.62 -10.93
C ALA A 213 -9.67 16.89 -10.58
N ASP A 214 -10.38 17.68 -11.39
CA ASP A 214 -11.82 17.95 -11.21
C ASP A 214 -12.69 16.70 -11.40
N GLN A 215 -12.25 15.75 -12.21
CA GLN A 215 -12.93 14.45 -12.40
C GLN A 215 -12.48 13.38 -11.40
N GLY A 216 -11.42 13.67 -10.63
CA GLY A 216 -10.84 12.75 -9.67
C GLY A 216 -11.71 12.59 -8.42
N ASN A 217 -11.72 11.38 -7.86
CA ASN A 217 -12.44 11.06 -6.62
C ASN A 217 -11.58 11.25 -5.35
N GLY A 218 -10.44 11.93 -5.46
CA GLY A 218 -9.50 12.13 -4.36
C GLY A 218 -8.63 10.91 -4.02
N ASN A 219 -8.81 9.76 -4.66
CA ASN A 219 -7.92 8.61 -4.49
C ASN A 219 -6.72 8.72 -5.45
N PRO A 220 -5.48 8.79 -4.93
CA PRO A 220 -4.28 8.95 -5.76
C PRO A 220 -4.11 7.86 -6.82
N ARG A 221 -4.38 6.59 -6.48
CA ARG A 221 -4.19 5.47 -7.40
C ARG A 221 -5.15 5.58 -8.59
N ASP A 222 -6.38 5.96 -8.30
CA ASP A 222 -7.46 6.06 -9.27
C ASP A 222 -7.22 7.23 -10.22
N LEU A 223 -6.78 8.36 -9.66
CA LEU A 223 -6.44 9.54 -10.43
C LEU A 223 -5.29 9.28 -11.41
N LEU A 224 -4.25 8.56 -10.98
CA LEU A 224 -3.14 8.18 -11.86
C LEU A 224 -3.57 7.14 -12.92
N ALA A 225 -4.46 6.22 -12.57
CA ALA A 225 -5.06 5.29 -13.54
C ALA A 225 -5.88 6.03 -14.60
N LEU A 226 -6.70 7.00 -14.18
CA LEU A 226 -7.49 7.87 -15.04
C LEU A 226 -6.60 8.66 -16.00
N ALA A 227 -5.56 9.33 -15.47
CA ALA A 227 -4.61 10.09 -16.28
C ALA A 227 -3.89 9.22 -17.31
N ARG A 228 -3.53 7.99 -16.94
CA ARG A 228 -2.90 7.03 -17.86
C ARG A 228 -3.81 6.62 -19.00
N LEU A 229 -5.09 6.36 -18.71
CA LEU A 229 -6.09 6.01 -19.72
C LEU A 229 -6.37 7.20 -20.65
N ALA A 230 -6.55 8.40 -20.11
CA ALA A 230 -6.74 9.61 -20.90
C ALA A 230 -5.56 9.88 -21.84
N ALA A 231 -4.33 9.66 -21.38
CA ALA A 231 -3.13 9.80 -22.20
C ALA A 231 -2.98 8.72 -23.29
N ALA A 232 -3.55 7.52 -23.10
CA ALA A 232 -3.46 6.42 -24.05
C ALA A 232 -4.53 6.50 -25.14
N ASP A 233 -5.79 6.77 -24.76
CA ASP A 233 -6.95 6.59 -25.63
C ASP A 233 -7.56 7.92 -26.11
N GLY A 234 -7.03 9.07 -25.66
CA GLY A 234 -7.58 10.40 -25.96
C GLY A 234 -9.02 10.61 -25.47
N SER A 235 -9.51 9.70 -24.63
CA SER A 235 -10.89 9.68 -24.14
C SER A 235 -11.14 10.78 -23.11
N SER A 236 -12.37 11.28 -23.05
CA SER A 236 -12.77 12.31 -22.08
C SER A 236 -12.57 11.82 -20.64
N PRO A 237 -11.87 12.58 -19.78
CA PRO A 237 -11.70 12.28 -18.35
C PRO A 237 -13.01 11.95 -17.63
N ALA A 238 -14.09 12.68 -17.93
CA ALA A 238 -15.39 12.48 -17.29
C ALA A 238 -16.01 11.11 -17.66
N ALA A 239 -15.89 10.70 -18.92
CA ALA A 239 -16.40 9.41 -19.39
C ALA A 239 -15.63 8.25 -18.75
N LEU A 240 -14.30 8.36 -18.69
CA LEU A 240 -13.42 7.38 -18.05
C LEU A 240 -13.70 7.25 -16.55
N ALA A 241 -13.85 8.38 -15.83
CA ALA A 241 -14.20 8.38 -14.41
C ALA A 241 -15.55 7.71 -14.15
N GLY A 242 -16.57 8.01 -14.97
CA GLY A 242 -17.88 7.37 -14.91
C GLY A 242 -17.83 5.86 -15.16
N ALA A 243 -17.01 5.40 -16.12
CA ALA A 243 -16.80 3.98 -16.39
C ALA A 243 -16.09 3.26 -15.23
N GLN A 244 -15.07 3.88 -14.61
CA GLN A 244 -14.40 3.34 -13.44
C GLN A 244 -15.36 3.16 -12.25
N LEU A 245 -16.18 4.18 -11.96
CA LEU A 245 -17.21 4.11 -10.90
C LEU A 245 -18.17 2.94 -11.08
N LYS A 246 -18.67 2.74 -12.31
CA LYS A 246 -19.56 1.61 -12.64
C LYS A 246 -18.87 0.26 -12.46
N ARG A 247 -17.65 0.11 -12.98
CA ARG A 247 -16.87 -1.14 -12.84
C ARG A 247 -16.62 -1.50 -11.38
N ARG A 248 -16.35 -0.52 -10.53
CA ARG A 248 -16.14 -0.75 -9.09
C ARG A 248 -17.40 -1.20 -8.37
N ALA A 249 -18.53 -0.56 -8.65
CA ALA A 249 -19.81 -0.97 -8.09
C ALA A 249 -20.14 -2.42 -8.48
N GLU A 250 -19.80 -2.84 -9.71
CA GLU A 250 -19.95 -4.22 -10.15
C GLU A 250 -18.95 -5.18 -9.48
N ALA A 251 -17.67 -4.79 -9.38
CA ALA A 251 -16.65 -5.59 -8.69
C ALA A 251 -16.99 -5.80 -7.20
N GLN A 252 -17.52 -4.76 -6.53
CA GLN A 252 -17.99 -4.82 -5.15
C GLN A 252 -19.07 -5.88 -4.96
N ARG A 253 -20.01 -6.01 -5.91
CA ARG A 253 -21.06 -7.05 -5.85
C ARG A 253 -20.49 -8.47 -5.96
N LEU A 254 -19.34 -8.64 -6.61
CA LEU A 254 -18.65 -9.94 -6.75
C LEU A 254 -17.79 -10.27 -5.52
N GLY A 255 -17.56 -9.29 -4.65
CA GLY A 255 -16.87 -9.42 -3.37
C GLY A 255 -15.41 -8.93 -3.41
N ARG A 256 -14.83 -8.82 -2.21
CA ARG A 256 -13.48 -8.27 -1.96
C ARG A 256 -12.38 -8.79 -2.90
N PRO A 257 -12.28 -10.11 -3.22
CA PRO A 257 -11.28 -10.58 -4.17
C PRO A 257 -11.41 -9.93 -5.56
N ALA A 258 -12.64 -9.77 -6.06
CA ALA A 258 -12.87 -9.15 -7.37
C ALA A 258 -12.44 -7.68 -7.37
N GLU A 259 -12.77 -6.92 -6.32
CA GLU A 259 -12.31 -5.55 -6.13
C GLU A 259 -10.78 -5.42 -6.12
N MET A 260 -10.10 -6.33 -5.42
CA MET A 260 -8.63 -6.33 -5.33
C MET A 260 -7.97 -6.48 -6.71
N VAL A 261 -8.51 -7.36 -7.56
CA VAL A 261 -7.99 -7.59 -8.91
C VAL A 261 -8.32 -6.44 -9.85
N VAL A 262 -9.55 -5.89 -9.78
CA VAL A 262 -9.93 -4.71 -10.58
C VAL A 262 -9.05 -3.51 -10.23
N ALA A 263 -8.79 -3.25 -8.95
CA ALA A 263 -7.92 -2.17 -8.53
C ALA A 263 -6.48 -2.33 -9.03
N GLU A 264 -5.97 -3.56 -9.11
CA GLU A 264 -4.61 -3.83 -9.63
C GLU A 264 -4.56 -3.69 -11.17
N LEU A 265 -5.60 -4.12 -11.87
CA LEU A 265 -5.77 -3.90 -13.31
C LEU A 265 -5.82 -2.40 -13.64
N GLU A 266 -6.55 -1.60 -12.85
CA GLU A 266 -6.63 -0.14 -13.01
C GLU A 266 -5.28 0.53 -12.80
N ALA A 267 -4.50 0.08 -11.81
CA ALA A 267 -3.20 0.67 -11.47
C ALA A 267 -2.07 0.26 -12.42
N SER A 268 -2.02 -1.02 -12.81
CA SER A 268 -0.88 -1.62 -13.51
C SER A 268 -1.18 -1.93 -14.98
N GLY A 269 -2.45 -2.00 -15.38
CA GLY A 269 -2.87 -2.38 -16.73
C GLY A 269 -3.09 -3.90 -16.83
N PRO A 270 -3.17 -4.45 -18.05
CA PRO A 270 -3.45 -5.86 -18.26
C PRO A 270 -2.45 -6.78 -17.54
N LEU A 271 -2.95 -7.82 -16.87
CA LEU A 271 -2.15 -8.72 -16.05
C LEU A 271 -2.46 -10.18 -16.36
N SER A 272 -1.55 -11.08 -15.96
CA SER A 272 -1.77 -12.53 -16.08
C SER A 272 -1.94 -13.14 -14.70
N ALA A 273 -2.71 -14.22 -14.60
CA ALA A 273 -2.83 -14.99 -13.35
C ALA A 273 -1.49 -15.55 -12.82
N SER A 274 -0.49 -15.71 -13.68
CA SER A 274 0.88 -16.11 -13.31
C SER A 274 1.83 -14.93 -13.00
N ASP A 275 1.32 -13.70 -12.83
CA ASP A 275 2.18 -12.56 -12.51
C ASP A 275 2.66 -12.60 -11.05
N GLU A 276 3.94 -12.87 -10.82
CA GLU A 276 4.50 -12.96 -9.47
C GLU A 276 4.39 -11.66 -8.65
N ARG A 277 4.35 -10.49 -9.31
CA ARG A 277 4.18 -9.22 -8.59
C ARG A 277 2.75 -9.04 -8.14
N LEU A 278 1.78 -9.48 -8.93
CA LEU A 278 0.38 -9.55 -8.53
C LEU A 278 0.22 -10.53 -7.35
N LEU A 279 0.70 -11.77 -7.51
CA LEU A 279 0.53 -12.83 -6.52
C LEU A 279 1.15 -12.44 -5.17
N ARG A 280 2.37 -11.88 -5.16
CA ARG A 280 2.99 -11.37 -3.94
C ARG A 280 2.21 -10.23 -3.29
N ARG A 281 1.70 -9.28 -4.08
CA ARG A 281 0.96 -8.12 -3.54
C ARG A 281 -0.41 -8.48 -3.00
N LEU A 282 -1.06 -9.47 -3.58
CA LEU A 282 -2.36 -9.94 -3.11
C LEU A 282 -2.25 -11.03 -2.04
N GLY A 283 -1.04 -11.59 -1.82
CA GLY A 283 -0.85 -12.75 -0.94
C GLY A 283 -1.57 -14.00 -1.45
N TRP A 284 -1.71 -14.15 -2.77
CA TRP A 284 -2.55 -15.18 -3.38
C TRP A 284 -1.74 -16.26 -4.09
N THR A 285 -2.31 -17.47 -4.13
CA THR A 285 -1.86 -18.51 -5.05
C THR A 285 -2.33 -18.22 -6.48
N ARG A 286 -1.66 -18.84 -7.45
CA ARG A 286 -2.03 -18.73 -8.86
C ARG A 286 -3.45 -19.23 -9.11
N GLU A 287 -3.84 -20.33 -8.46
CA GLU A 287 -5.16 -20.95 -8.58
C GLU A 287 -6.26 -19.99 -8.14
N ARG A 288 -6.04 -19.30 -7.02
CA ARG A 288 -6.97 -18.28 -6.51
C ARG A 288 -7.08 -17.11 -7.49
N ALA A 289 -5.95 -16.63 -8.02
CA ALA A 289 -5.97 -15.56 -9.02
C ALA A 289 -6.74 -15.98 -10.29
N VAL A 290 -6.56 -17.21 -10.79
CA VAL A 290 -7.33 -17.74 -11.93
C VAL A 290 -8.83 -17.77 -11.63
N GLN A 291 -9.23 -18.23 -10.45
CA GLN A 291 -10.63 -18.31 -10.05
C GLN A 291 -11.30 -16.93 -10.09
N VAL A 292 -10.66 -15.93 -9.47
CA VAL A 292 -11.20 -14.56 -9.40
C VAL A 292 -11.21 -13.92 -10.79
N LEU A 293 -10.17 -14.09 -11.60
CA LEU A 293 -10.11 -13.56 -12.96
C LEU A 293 -11.20 -14.16 -13.86
N ARG A 294 -11.53 -15.44 -13.71
CA ARG A 294 -12.66 -16.07 -14.42
C ARG A 294 -14.02 -15.53 -13.96
N GLN A 295 -14.19 -15.26 -12.67
CA GLN A 295 -15.41 -14.64 -12.15
C GLN A 295 -15.61 -13.23 -12.74
N LEU A 296 -14.53 -12.45 -12.84
CA LEU A 296 -14.54 -11.14 -13.49
C LEU A 296 -14.83 -11.24 -14.99
N GLU A 297 -14.27 -12.24 -15.69
CA GLU A 297 -14.51 -12.50 -17.11
C GLU A 297 -15.99 -12.86 -17.35
N ALA A 298 -16.56 -13.74 -16.51
CA ALA A 298 -17.97 -14.11 -16.57
C ALA A 298 -18.92 -12.93 -16.27
N ALA A 299 -18.50 -12.00 -15.41
CA ALA A 299 -19.24 -10.78 -15.13
C ALA A 299 -19.05 -9.68 -16.21
N GLY A 300 -18.23 -9.92 -17.24
CA GLY A 300 -17.96 -8.95 -18.30
C GLY A 300 -17.09 -7.76 -17.87
N LEU A 301 -16.41 -7.84 -16.72
CA LEU A 301 -15.54 -6.78 -16.20
C LEU A 301 -14.14 -6.80 -16.82
N VAL A 302 -13.71 -7.96 -17.32
CA VAL A 302 -12.41 -8.13 -17.97
C VAL A 302 -12.56 -8.85 -19.30
N THR A 303 -11.71 -8.49 -20.25
CA THR A 303 -11.51 -9.22 -21.52
C THR A 303 -10.16 -9.89 -21.51
N THR A 304 -9.97 -10.82 -22.44
CA THR A 304 -8.75 -11.62 -22.46
C THR A 304 -8.05 -11.53 -23.80
N SER A 305 -6.74 -11.39 -23.74
CA SER A 305 -5.87 -11.36 -24.92
C SER A 305 -4.73 -12.35 -24.72
N LEU A 306 -4.17 -12.83 -25.83
CA LEU A 306 -3.01 -13.72 -25.82
C LEU A 306 -1.78 -12.91 -26.22
N GLN A 307 -0.78 -12.86 -25.34
CA GLN A 307 0.53 -12.27 -25.65
C GLN A 307 1.57 -13.39 -25.79
N LYS A 308 2.50 -13.26 -26.74
CA LYS A 308 3.64 -14.19 -26.85
C LYS A 308 4.47 -14.12 -25.56
N GLY A 309 4.56 -15.24 -24.84
CA GLY A 309 5.40 -15.34 -23.66
C GLY A 309 6.90 -15.45 -24.01
N PRO A 310 7.80 -15.20 -23.05
CA PRO A 310 9.25 -15.29 -23.24
C PRO A 310 9.73 -16.69 -23.67
N SER A 311 8.93 -17.73 -23.41
CA SER A 311 9.19 -19.12 -23.78
C SER A 311 8.33 -19.62 -24.95
N GLY A 312 7.77 -18.72 -25.78
CA GLY A 312 6.99 -19.05 -26.97
C GLY A 312 5.56 -19.55 -26.71
N ARG A 313 5.23 -19.97 -25.48
CA ARG A 313 3.86 -20.32 -25.10
C ARG A 313 3.02 -19.05 -24.90
N PRO A 314 1.83 -18.94 -25.51
CA PRO A 314 0.97 -17.77 -25.34
C PRO A 314 0.52 -17.64 -23.89
N ARG A 315 0.68 -16.44 -23.33
CA ARG A 315 0.27 -16.05 -21.98
C ARG A 315 -1.09 -15.35 -22.07
N LYS A 316 -2.09 -15.87 -21.34
CA LYS A 316 -3.41 -15.23 -21.22
C LYS A 316 -3.29 -14.00 -20.33
N LEU A 317 -3.51 -12.83 -20.92
CA LEU A 317 -3.64 -11.56 -20.21
C LEU A 317 -5.12 -11.23 -20.03
N TYR A 318 -5.45 -10.67 -18.89
CA TYR A 318 -6.75 -10.11 -18.58
C TYR A 318 -6.58 -8.60 -18.57
N GLY A 319 -7.37 -7.90 -19.37
CA GLY A 319 -7.47 -6.44 -19.38
C GLY A 319 -8.87 -6.03 -18.93
N LEU A 320 -9.03 -4.79 -18.45
CA LEU A 320 -10.36 -4.28 -18.14
C LEU A 320 -11.20 -4.22 -19.42
N HIS A 321 -12.48 -4.55 -19.32
CA HIS A 321 -13.39 -4.33 -20.43
C HIS A 321 -13.74 -2.84 -20.47
N ASP A 322 -13.23 -2.14 -21.47
CA ASP A 322 -13.63 -0.76 -21.76
C ASP A 322 -14.90 -0.80 -22.60
N ARG A 323 -16.06 -0.84 -21.92
CA ARG A 323 -17.30 -0.42 -22.55
C ARG A 323 -17.31 1.10 -22.62
N THR A 324 -16.54 1.67 -23.52
CA THR A 324 -16.88 3.01 -24.01
C THR A 324 -18.11 2.80 -24.91
N PRO A 325 -19.29 3.38 -24.61
CA PRO A 325 -20.38 3.34 -25.57
C PRO A 325 -19.91 4.12 -26.79
N SER A 326 -19.74 3.42 -27.91
CA SER A 326 -19.62 4.04 -29.22
C SER A 326 -20.91 4.84 -29.46
N GLY A 327 -20.83 6.16 -29.30
CA GLY A 327 -21.76 7.08 -29.92
C GLY A 327 -21.31 7.32 -31.35
#